data_AF-A0A1M6LG13-F1
#
_entry.id   AF-A0A1M6LG13-F1
#
_cell.length_a   1.000
_cell.length_b   1.000
_cell.length_c   1.000
_cell.angle_alpha   90.00
_cell.angle_beta   90.00
_cell.angle_gamma   90.00
#
_symmetry.space_group_name_H-M   'P 1'
#
loop_
_entity.id
_entity.type
_entity.pdbx_description
1 polymer ?
#
loop_
_entity_poly.entity_id
_entity_poly.type
_entity_poly.pdbx_seq_one_letter_code
_entity_poly.pdbx_strand_id
1 'polypeptide(L)'
;MTGAPDWPVDHLRAVGRTYRAARGRGLDQLQSVDKAEAAYLAAGGPALDARATVLAIVAHLAREHGDWLFGPAQEWVERHGTREPTHGDLFDPPESIA
;
A
#
# COMPACT_ATOMS: atom_id res chain seq x y z
N MET A 1 -4.67 -20.39 9.67
CA MET A 1 -5.38 -19.15 10.05
C MET A 1 -4.39 -18.00 10.02
N THR A 2 -4.17 -17.38 8.87
CA THR A 2 -3.41 -16.12 8.79
C THR A 2 -4.40 -15.00 8.97
N GLY A 3 -4.63 -14.59 10.22
CA GLY A 3 -5.35 -13.34 10.49
C GLY A 3 -4.63 -12.22 9.76
N ALA A 4 -5.39 -11.39 9.04
CA ALA A 4 -4.82 -10.21 8.43
C ALA A 4 -4.09 -9.43 9.54
N PRO A 5 -2.82 -9.07 9.34
CA PRO A 5 -2.12 -8.23 10.31
C PRO A 5 -2.94 -6.96 10.57
N ASP A 6 -3.19 -6.67 11.85
CA ASP A 6 -4.09 -5.63 12.33
C ASP A 6 -3.45 -4.24 12.21
N TRP A 7 -2.98 -3.89 11.01
CA TRP A 7 -2.40 -2.59 10.73
C TRP A 7 -3.50 -1.55 10.52
N PRO A 8 -3.37 -0.36 11.12
CA PRO A 8 -4.24 0.76 10.79
C PRO A 8 -4.29 1.00 9.29
N VAL A 9 -5.51 1.21 8.79
CA VAL A 9 -5.81 1.55 7.40
C VAL A 9 -4.95 2.71 6.89
N ASP A 10 -4.70 3.72 7.72
CA ASP A 10 -3.90 4.87 7.33
C ASP A 10 -2.43 4.52 7.08
N HIS A 11 -1.89 3.51 7.78
CA HIS A 11 -0.53 3.00 7.54
C HIS A 11 -0.46 2.27 6.20
N LEU A 12 -1.43 1.41 5.90
CA LEU A 12 -1.54 0.70 4.61
C LEU A 12 -1.59 1.70 3.45
N ARG A 13 -2.42 2.74 3.57
CA ARG A 13 -2.55 3.81 2.58
C ARG A 13 -1.25 4.59 2.39
N ALA A 14 -0.64 5.05 3.48
CA ALA A 14 0.57 5.87 3.44
C ALA A 14 1.72 5.11 2.76
N VAL A 15 1.93 3.85 3.16
CA VAL A 15 2.97 2.98 2.59
C VAL A 15 2.67 2.67 1.12
N GLY A 16 1.48 2.14 0.82
CA GLY A 16 1.13 1.70 -0.53
C GLY A 16 1.19 2.83 -1.57
N ARG A 17 0.63 4.00 -1.24
CA ARG A 17 0.63 5.16 -2.16
C ARG A 17 2.03 5.66 -2.43
N THR A 18 2.83 5.80 -1.37
CA THR A 18 4.18 6.33 -1.49
C THR A 18 5.09 5.37 -2.24
N TYR A 19 4.98 4.07 -1.94
CA TYR A 19 5.71 3.03 -2.66
C TYR A 19 5.35 3.02 -4.15
N ARG A 20 4.05 2.98 -4.48
CA ARG A 20 3.55 3.02 -5.86
C ARG A 20 4.03 4.27 -6.60
N ALA A 21 3.91 5.45 -5.98
CA ALA A 21 4.34 6.71 -6.57
C ALA A 21 5.86 6.76 -6.80
N ALA A 22 6.66 6.23 -5.88
CA ALA A 22 8.10 6.11 -6.03
C ALA A 22 8.48 5.20 -7.20
N ARG A 23 7.86 4.01 -7.29
CA ARG A 23 8.04 3.08 -8.41
C ARG A 23 7.60 3.69 -9.75
N GLY A 24 6.48 4.42 -9.76
CA GLY A 24 5.99 5.14 -10.94
C GLY A 24 6.92 6.25 -11.43
N ARG A 25 7.82 6.76 -10.57
CA ARG A 25 8.89 7.71 -10.94
C ARG A 25 10.18 7.01 -11.37
N GLY A 26 10.18 5.68 -11.46
CA GLY A 26 11.35 4.89 -11.83
C GLY A 26 12.36 4.67 -10.70
N LEU A 27 12.00 4.98 -9.44
CA LEU A 27 12.90 4.70 -8.30
C LEU A 27 13.07 3.19 -8.11
N ASP A 28 14.26 2.79 -7.68
CA ASP A 28 14.53 1.38 -7.37
C ASP A 28 13.75 0.92 -6.13
N GLN A 29 13.81 -0.38 -5.85
CA GLN A 29 13.05 -0.98 -4.74
C GLN A 29 13.48 -0.41 -3.38
N LEU A 30 14.78 -0.20 -3.16
CA LEU A 30 15.31 0.28 -1.89
C LEU A 30 14.85 1.72 -1.65
N GLN A 31 15.01 2.58 -2.65
CA GLN A 31 14.57 3.98 -2.61
C GLN A 31 13.05 4.10 -2.41
N SER A 32 12.28 3.20 -3.01
CA SER A 32 10.82 3.17 -2.86
C SER A 32 10.41 2.76 -1.45
N VAL A 33 11.12 1.81 -0.85
CA VAL A 33 10.93 1.42 0.56
C VAL A 33 11.31 2.56 1.49
N ASP A 34 12.42 3.26 1.25
CA ASP A 34 12.85 4.40 2.08
C ASP A 34 11.80 5.52 2.08
N LYS A 35 11.20 5.81 0.92
CA LYS A 35 10.10 6.78 0.82
C LYS A 35 8.85 6.30 1.56
N ALA A 36 8.50 5.02 1.42
CA ALA A 36 7.35 4.44 2.09
C ALA A 36 7.52 4.37 3.62
N GLU A 37 8.74 4.15 4.11
CA GLU A 37 9.10 4.20 5.52
C GLU A 37 8.94 5.60 6.10
N ALA A 38 9.40 6.63 5.39
CA ALA A 38 9.16 8.02 5.79
C ALA A 38 7.65 8.34 5.86
N ALA A 39 6.85 7.83 4.93
CA ALA A 39 5.41 8.03 4.93
C ALA A 39 4.70 7.28 6.07
N TYR A 40 5.16 6.07 6.39
CA TYR A 40 4.69 5.28 7.53
C TYR A 40 4.90 6.01 8.85
N LEU A 41 6.11 6.56 9.07
CA LEU A 41 6.43 7.34 10.26
C LEU A 41 5.60 8.63 10.33
N ALA A 42 5.44 9.33 9.21
CA ALA A 42 4.62 10.55 9.14
C ALA A 42 3.13 10.28 9.43
N ALA A 43 2.65 9.07 9.16
CA ALA A 43 1.29 8.63 9.48
C ALA A 43 1.11 8.20 10.95
N GLY A 44 2.15 8.33 11.79
CA GLY A 44 2.11 7.93 13.20
C GLY A 44 2.56 6.48 13.45
N GLY A 45 3.12 5.82 12.44
CA GLY A 45 3.69 4.48 12.57
C GLY A 45 4.84 4.44 13.59
N PRO A 46 4.92 3.41 14.45
CA PRO A 46 6.04 3.23 15.36
C PRO A 46 7.40 3.21 14.66
N ALA A 47 8.39 3.92 15.23
CA ALA A 47 9.76 3.93 14.69
C ALA A 47 10.50 2.60 14.88
N LEU A 48 10.16 1.86 15.95
CA LEU A 48 10.72 0.53 16.18
C LEU A 48 10.29 -0.40 15.04
N ASP A 49 11.26 -1.02 14.37
CA ASP A 49 11.04 -1.95 13.26
C ASP A 49 10.22 -1.35 12.09
N ALA A 50 10.27 -0.03 11.89
CA ALA A 50 9.51 0.66 10.85
C ALA A 50 9.76 0.07 9.46
N ARG A 51 11.02 -0.11 9.09
CA ARG A 51 11.40 -0.74 7.81
C ARG A 51 10.83 -2.15 7.63
N ALA A 52 10.92 -3.00 8.66
CA ALA A 52 10.39 -4.36 8.60
C ALA A 52 8.87 -4.35 8.45
N THR A 53 8.19 -3.44 9.16
CA THR A 53 6.74 -3.23 9.06
C THR A 53 6.34 -2.78 7.67
N VAL A 54 7.06 -1.82 7.09
CA VAL A 54 6.83 -1.33 5.72
C VAL A 54 7.00 -2.46 4.70
N LEU A 55 8.04 -3.28 4.83
CA LEU A 55 8.23 -4.44 3.95
C LEU A 55 7.10 -5.46 4.08
N ALA A 56 6.60 -5.70 5.30
CA ALA A 56 5.47 -6.59 5.54
C ALA A 56 4.18 -6.03 4.94
N ILE A 57 3.93 -4.72 5.06
CA ILE A 57 2.80 -4.03 4.42
C ILE A 57 2.91 -4.13 2.90
N VAL A 58 4.08 -3.85 2.31
CA VAL A 58 4.31 -3.95 0.85
C VAL A 58 4.08 -5.38 0.37
N ALA A 59 4.57 -6.39 1.09
CA ALA A 59 4.35 -7.79 0.76
C ALA A 59 2.86 -8.18 0.82
N HIS A 60 2.15 -7.68 1.83
CA HIS A 60 0.70 -7.86 1.94
C HIS A 60 -0.05 -7.20 0.77
N LEU A 61 0.24 -5.93 0.47
CA LEU A 61 -0.35 -5.21 -0.66
C LEU A 61 -0.02 -5.85 -2.01
N ALA A 62 1.19 -6.39 -2.17
CA ALA A 62 1.60 -7.10 -3.38
C ALA A 62 0.78 -8.38 -3.59
N ARG A 63 0.46 -9.08 -2.51
CA ARG A 63 -0.34 -10.31 -2.52
C ARG A 63 -1.80 -10.04 -2.84
N GLU A 64 -2.40 -9.05 -2.19
CA GLU A 64 -3.84 -8.77 -2.31
C GLU A 64 -4.15 -7.85 -3.50
N HIS A 65 -3.23 -6.95 -3.86
CA HIS A 65 -3.44 -5.87 -4.83
C HIS A 65 -2.23 -5.64 -5.75
N GLY A 66 -1.54 -6.72 -6.15
CA GLY A 66 -0.32 -6.64 -6.98
C GLY A 66 -0.47 -5.81 -8.26
N ASP A 67 -1.59 -5.94 -8.96
CA ASP A 67 -1.87 -5.16 -10.18
C ASP A 67 -1.95 -3.65 -9.90
N TRP A 68 -2.58 -3.27 -8.79
CA TRP A 68 -2.58 -1.88 -8.34
C TRP A 68 -1.22 -1.47 -7.78
N LEU A 69 -0.44 -2.34 -7.15
CA LEU A 69 0.83 -1.92 -6.54
C LEU A 69 1.92 -1.71 -7.60
N PHE A 70 2.00 -2.60 -8.59
CA PHE A 70 3.08 -2.65 -9.57
C PHE A 70 2.69 -2.14 -10.96
N GLY A 71 1.39 -2.02 -11.26
CA GLY A 71 0.93 -1.47 -12.53
C GLY A 71 1.36 -0.02 -12.72
N PRO A 72 1.31 0.54 -13.94
CA PRO A 72 1.61 1.94 -14.18
C PRO A 72 0.70 2.87 -13.35
N ALA A 73 1.32 3.75 -12.56
CA ALA A 73 0.61 4.72 -11.71
C ALA A 73 -0.32 5.62 -12.53
N GLN A 74 0.16 6.06 -13.69
CA GLN A 74 -0.55 6.98 -14.57
C GLN A 74 -1.77 6.34 -15.25
N GLU A 75 -1.65 5.11 -15.78
CA GLU A 75 -2.81 4.42 -16.38
C GLU A 75 -3.96 4.20 -15.38
N TRP A 76 -3.63 4.01 -14.10
CA TRP A 76 -4.66 3.86 -13.07
C TRP A 76 -5.36 5.20 -12.78
N VAL A 77 -4.60 6.29 -12.68
CA VAL A 77 -5.15 7.66 -12.54
C VAL A 77 -5.99 8.03 -13.77
N GLU A 78 -5.59 7.61 -14.97
CA GLU A 78 -6.34 7.84 -16.21
C GLU A 78 -7.63 7.02 -16.26
N ARG A 79 -7.62 5.75 -15.83
CA ARG A 79 -8.83 4.89 -15.79
C ARG A 79 -9.81 5.26 -14.67
N HIS A 80 -9.33 5.70 -13.52
CA HIS A 80 -10.14 5.87 -12.31
C HIS A 80 -10.26 7.33 -11.84
N GLY A 81 -9.57 8.27 -12.51
CA GLY A 81 -9.49 9.69 -12.11
C GLY A 81 -8.62 9.90 -10.86
N THR A 82 -8.79 11.06 -10.20
CA THR A 82 -8.23 11.33 -8.85
C THR A 82 -9.02 10.64 -7.74
N ARG A 83 -10.00 9.81 -8.11
CA ARG A 83 -10.86 9.11 -7.16
C ARG A 83 -10.00 8.04 -6.52
N GLU A 84 -9.59 8.29 -5.29
CA GLU A 84 -8.91 7.29 -4.48
C GLU A 84 -9.79 6.04 -4.44
N PRO A 85 -9.20 4.83 -4.50
CA PRO A 85 -9.98 3.64 -4.22
C PRO A 85 -10.49 3.79 -2.78
N THR A 86 -11.80 3.96 -2.65
CA THR A 86 -12.50 3.90 -1.37
C THR A 86 -12.05 2.61 -0.71
N HIS A 87 -11.50 2.69 0.50
CA HIS A 87 -10.96 1.50 1.18
C HIS A 87 -11.95 0.35 1.32
N GLY A 88 -13.26 0.59 1.21
CA GLY A 88 -14.25 -0.48 1.13
C GLY A 88 -13.95 -1.46 -0.02
N ASP A 89 -13.64 -0.96 -1.21
CA ASP A 89 -13.45 -1.82 -2.39
C ASP A 89 -12.09 -2.56 -2.42
N LEU A 90 -11.13 -2.20 -1.56
CA LEU A 90 -9.83 -2.89 -1.44
C LEU A 90 -9.85 -3.97 -0.34
N PHE A 91 -10.72 -3.86 0.66
CA PHE A 91 -10.65 -4.71 1.86
C PHE A 91 -11.98 -5.33 2.29
N ASP A 92 -13.06 -5.16 1.54
CA ASP A 92 -14.28 -5.94 1.79
C ASP A 92 -14.01 -7.43 1.46
N PRO A 93 -14.17 -8.37 2.41
CA PRO A 93 -14.26 -9.77 2.05
C PRO A 93 -15.45 -9.93 1.09
N PRO A 94 -15.40 -10.85 0.11
CA PRO A 94 -16.58 -11.13 -0.70
C PRO A 94 -17.73 -11.42 0.26
N GLU A 95 -18.83 -10.67 0.13
CA GLU A 95 -20.04 -10.94 0.89
C GLU A 95 -20.27 -12.45 0.88
N SER A 96 -20.38 -13.04 2.06
CA SER A 96 -20.78 -14.43 2.20
C SER A 96 -22.00 -14.64 1.30
N ILE A 97 -21.81 -15.39 0.23
CA ILE A 97 -22.91 -15.92 -0.54
C ILE A 97 -23.74 -16.73 0.47
N ALA A 98 -24.98 -16.26 0.67
CA ALA A 98 -25.98 -16.84 1.55
C ALA A 98 -26.20 -18.34 1.31
#